data_AF-Q64TC2-F1
#
_entry.id   AF-Q64TC2-F1
#
_cell.length_a   1.000
_cell.length_b   1.000
_cell.length_c   1.000
_cell.angle_alpha   90.00
_cell.angle_beta   90.00
_cell.angle_gamma   90.00
#
_symmetry.space_group_name_H-M   'P 1'
#
loop_
_entity.id
_entity.type
_entity.pdbx_description
1 polymer ?
#
loop_
_entity_poly.entity_id
_entity_poly.type
_entity_poly.pdbx_seq_one_letter_code
_entity_poly.pdbx_strand_id
1 'polypeptide(L)'
;MPVKKVCPCCGAVFQCRHDNILLCHCATVKLDSLQRAYIKEHFPDCLCHDCLKKIQEGELACKANLSCTDGVGEVTDRLSGDM
;
A
#
# COMPACT_ATOMS: atom_id res chain seq x y z
N MET A 1 13.70 2.54 -19.08
CA MET A 1 14.14 1.12 -18.90
C MET A 1 13.86 0.77 -17.45
N PRO A 2 13.37 -0.43 -17.09
CA PRO A 2 13.03 -0.71 -15.69
C PRO A 2 14.29 -0.71 -14.83
N VAL A 3 14.35 0.20 -13.85
CA VAL A 3 15.51 0.33 -12.95
C VAL A 3 15.34 -0.60 -11.76
N LYS A 4 16.36 -1.42 -11.49
CA LYS A 4 16.40 -2.24 -10.27
C LYS A 4 16.75 -1.33 -9.10
N LYS A 5 15.83 -1.16 -8.17
CA LYS A 5 16.03 -0.43 -6.91
C LYS A 5 15.85 -1.36 -5.73
N VAL A 6 16.48 -1.00 -4.61
CA VAL A 6 16.32 -1.70 -3.33
C VAL A 6 15.27 -0.96 -2.52
N CYS A 7 14.28 -1.69 -2.00
CA CYS A 7 13.27 -1.11 -1.15
C CYS A 7 13.87 -0.75 0.22
N PRO A 8 13.78 0.51 0.69
CA PRO A 8 14.31 0.89 2.01
C PRO A 8 13.52 0.30 3.18
N CYS A 9 12.30 -0.19 2.95
CA CYS A 9 11.46 -0.77 3.99
C CYS A 9 11.78 -2.25 4.27
N CYS A 10 11.96 -3.06 3.23
CA CYS A 10 12.16 -4.52 3.36
C CYS A 10 13.51 -5.02 2.82
N GLY A 11 14.31 -4.17 2.16
CA GLY A 11 15.57 -4.56 1.53
C GLY A 11 15.43 -5.37 0.24
N ALA A 12 14.21 -5.59 -0.26
CA ALA A 12 13.99 -6.36 -1.48
C ALA A 12 14.41 -5.58 -2.73
N VAL A 13 15.06 -6.28 -3.68
CA VAL A 13 15.35 -5.73 -5.00
C VAL A 13 14.10 -5.83 -5.86
N PHE A 14 13.59 -4.71 -6.36
CA PHE A 14 12.42 -4.64 -7.23
C PHE A 14 12.69 -3.79 -8.47
N GLN A 15 11.89 -4.00 -9.53
CA GLN A 15 11.92 -3.11 -10.68
C GLN A 15 11.00 -1.92 -10.44
N CYS A 16 11.59 -0.74 -10.25
CA CYS A 16 10.86 0.50 -10.24
C CYS A 16 10.63 0.95 -11.70
N ARG A 17 9.37 1.22 -12.04
CA ARG A 17 8.97 1.78 -13.34
C ARG A 17 8.66 3.26 -13.20
N HIS A 18 9.56 4.01 -12.56
CA HIS A 18 9.37 5.46 -12.37
C HIS A 18 9.26 6.21 -13.71
N ASP A 19 9.87 5.69 -14.78
CA ASP A 19 9.71 6.19 -16.15
C ASP A 19 8.25 6.25 -16.62
N ASN A 20 7.38 5.41 -16.03
CA ASN A 20 5.98 5.36 -16.40
C ASN A 20 5.11 5.22 -15.14
N ILE A 21 4.72 6.37 -14.59
CA ILE A 21 3.93 6.43 -13.35
C ILE A 21 2.65 5.60 -13.43
N LEU A 22 2.01 5.51 -14.61
CA LEU A 22 0.80 4.70 -14.82
C LEU A 22 1.06 3.19 -14.64
N LEU A 23 2.27 2.74 -14.93
CA LEU A 23 2.72 1.34 -14.75
C LEU A 23 3.50 1.13 -13.45
N CYS A 24 3.64 2.17 -12.63
CA CYS A 24 4.32 2.07 -11.35
C CYS A 24 3.38 1.44 -10.32
N HIS A 25 3.91 0.53 -9.50
CA HIS A 25 3.18 -0.08 -8.39
C HIS A 25 2.59 0.98 -7.43
N CYS A 26 3.26 2.12 -7.26
CA CYS A 26 2.75 3.24 -6.47
C CYS A 26 1.44 3.85 -6.99
N ALA A 27 1.17 3.76 -8.31
CA ALA A 27 -0.06 4.25 -8.90
C ALA A 27 -1.15 3.18 -9.01
N THR A 28 -0.75 1.90 -9.08
CA THR A 28 -1.68 0.77 -9.12
C THR A 28 -2.28 0.49 -7.74
N VAL A 29 -1.50 0.66 -6.67
CA VAL A 29 -1.98 0.53 -5.30
C VAL A 29 -2.74 1.81 -4.91
N LYS A 30 -4.04 1.66 -4.61
CA LYS A 30 -4.88 2.76 -4.13
C LYS A 30 -4.55 3.06 -2.67
N LEU A 31 -3.64 4.00 -2.47
CA LEU A 31 -3.29 4.51 -1.15
C LEU A 31 -4.18 5.70 -0.78
N ASP A 32 -4.58 5.81 0.48
CA ASP A 32 -5.26 7.00 0.98
C ASP A 32 -4.31 8.22 1.00
N SER A 33 -4.90 9.42 1.10
CA SER A 33 -4.17 10.69 1.28
C SER A 33 -3.19 10.61 2.45
N LEU A 34 -3.61 9.99 3.56
CA LEU A 34 -2.81 9.88 4.77
C LEU A 34 -1.66 8.87 4.60
N GLN A 35 -1.92 7.73 3.96
CA GLN A 35 -0.89 6.75 3.59
C GLN A 35 0.15 7.33 2.64
N ARG A 36 -0.27 8.16 1.67
CA ARG A 36 0.65 8.88 0.76
C ARG A 36 1.50 9.90 1.50
N ALA A 37 0.91 10.67 2.41
CA ALA A 37 1.65 11.62 3.24
C ALA A 37 2.71 10.89 4.07
N TYR A 38 2.34 9.77 4.71
CA TYR A 38 3.27 8.92 5.46
C TYR A 38 4.44 8.43 4.59
N ILE A 39 4.16 7.92 3.38
CA ILE A 39 5.21 7.46 2.48
C ILE A 39 6.16 8.59 2.12
N LYS A 40 5.61 9.77 1.78
CA LYS A 40 6.39 10.94 1.38
C LYS A 40 7.27 11.48 2.52
N GLU A 41 6.81 11.39 3.76
CA GLU A 41 7.52 11.90 4.94
C GLU A 41 8.58 10.92 5.45
N HIS A 42 8.30 9.61 5.43
CA HIS A 42 9.18 8.58 6.00
C HIS A 42 10.09 7.89 4.99
N PHE A 43 9.72 7.83 3.71
CA PHE A 43 10.49 7.14 2.68
C PHE A 43 10.92 8.10 1.57
N PRO A 44 12.21 8.46 1.50
CA PRO A 44 12.72 9.34 0.45
C PRO A 44 12.84 8.63 -0.92
N ASP A 45 12.70 7.31 -0.96
CA ASP A 45 12.90 6.49 -2.16
C ASP A 45 11.69 5.59 -2.45
N CYS A 46 11.73 4.93 -3.62
CA CYS A 46 10.60 4.11 -4.07
C CYS A 46 10.44 2.83 -3.24
N LEU A 47 9.19 2.48 -2.93
CA LEU A 47 8.83 1.23 -2.25
C LEU A 47 8.42 0.14 -3.25
N CYS A 48 8.64 -1.12 -2.87
CA CYS A 48 8.16 -2.25 -3.66
C CYS A 48 6.65 -2.45 -3.50
N HIS A 49 6.07 -3.23 -4.42
CA HIS A 49 4.64 -3.52 -4.46
C HIS A 49 4.11 -4.11 -3.14
N ASP A 50 4.83 -5.07 -2.54
CA ASP A 50 4.45 -5.67 -1.26
C ASP A 50 4.41 -4.66 -0.11
N CYS A 51 5.41 -3.78 -0.01
CA CYS A 51 5.39 -2.74 1.03
C CYS A 51 4.24 -1.76 0.83
N LEU A 52 3.93 -1.38 -0.41
CA LEU A 52 2.79 -0.51 -0.73
C LEU A 52 1.46 -1.18 -0.36
N LYS A 53 1.31 -2.48 -0.65
CA LYS A 53 0.15 -3.28 -0.25
C LYS A 53 0.00 -3.36 1.26
N LYS A 54 1.07 -3.64 2.00
CA LYS A 54 1.03 -3.65 3.47
C LYS A 54 0.64 -2.30 4.06
N ILE A 55 1.05 -1.19 3.45
CA ILE A 55 0.61 0.14 3.86
C ILE A 55 -0.88 0.31 3.57
N GLN A 56 -1.32 -0.09 2.37
CA GLN A 56 -2.73 -0.06 1.96
C GLN A 56 -3.61 -0.88 2.91
N GLU A 57 -3.18 -2.09 3.25
CA GLU A 57 -3.85 -3.04 4.13
C GLU A 57 -3.80 -2.62 5.61
N GLY A 58 -3.03 -1.58 5.95
CA GLY A 58 -2.86 -1.12 7.32
C GLY A 58 -1.92 -2.00 8.17
N GLU A 59 -1.38 -3.07 7.61
CA GLU A 59 -0.46 -3.99 8.29
C GLU A 59 0.91 -3.32 8.59
N LEU A 60 1.27 -2.31 7.81
CA LEU A 60 2.46 -1.47 8.07
C LEU A 60 2.18 -0.25 8.98
N ALA A 61 0.91 -0.01 9.37
CA ALA A 61 0.50 1.16 10.15
C ALA A 61 0.94 1.11 11.63
N CYS A 62 1.37 -0.05 12.15
CA CYS A 62 1.60 -0.23 13.58
C CYS A 62 2.95 0.30 14.14
N LYS A 63 3.70 1.14 13.40
CA LYS A 63 4.86 1.87 13.97
C LYS A 63 4.77 3.39 13.93
N ALA A 64 3.78 3.96 13.25
CA ALA A 64 3.54 5.39 13.28
C ALA A 64 2.14 5.62 13.82
N ASN A 65 2.08 6.30 14.95
CA ASN A 65 0.90 6.65 15.74
C ASN A 65 -0.25 7.19 14.86
N LEU A 66 -1.09 6.29 14.36
CA LEU A 66 -2.36 6.62 13.74
C LEU A 66 -3.41 5.63 14.24
N SER A 67 -4.12 6.07 15.28
CA SER A 67 -5.38 5.51 15.70
C SER A 67 -6.43 5.73 14.62
N CYS A 68 -6.75 4.73 13.79
CA CYS A 68 -7.94 4.74 12.94
C CYS A 68 -8.43 3.31 12.69
N THR A 69 -9.28 2.86 13.61
CA THR A 69 -10.30 1.81 13.54
C THR A 69 -10.34 0.91 12.31
N ASP A 70 -10.11 -0.39 12.56
CA ASP A 70 -10.59 -1.51 11.78
C ASP A 70 -12.01 -1.28 11.23
N GLY A 71 -12.15 -1.45 9.92
CA GLY A 71 -13.41 -1.32 9.22
C GLY A 71 -13.46 -2.13 7.94
N VAL A 72 -12.91 -3.35 7.94
CA VAL A 72 -13.27 -4.37 6.95
C VAL A 72 -14.00 -5.49 7.69
N GLY A 73 -15.23 -5.16 8.12
CA GLY A 73 -16.23 -6.16 8.47
C GLY A 73 -16.89 -6.64 7.17
N GLU A 74 -16.32 -7.72 6.65
CA GLU A 74 -16.94 -8.76 5.82
C GLU A 74 -18.48 -8.63 5.62
N VAL A 75 -18.90 -8.22 4.42
CA VAL A 75 -20.30 -8.37 3.98
C VAL A 75 -20.46 -9.78 3.40
N THR A 76 -20.69 -10.74 4.29
CA THR A 76 -21.25 -12.04 3.92
C THR A 76 -22.32 -12.45 4.91
N ASP A 77 -23.57 -12.09 4.63
CA ASP A 77 -24.74 -12.86 5.06
C ASP A 77 -25.87 -12.65 4.03
N ARG A 78 -25.79 -13.39 2.92
CA ARG A 78 -26.81 -14.39 2.52
C ARG A 78 -27.89 -14.58 3.59
N LEU A 79 -29.09 -14.00 3.43
CA LEU A 79 -30.39 -14.60 3.77
C LEU A 79 -31.54 -13.67 3.35
N SER A 80 -32.23 -14.04 2.28
CA SER A 80 -33.64 -13.71 2.05
C SER A 80 -34.20 -14.74 1.08
N GLY A 81 -34.41 -15.95 1.61
CA GLY A 81 -35.50 -16.80 1.18
C GLY A 81 -36.40 -16.95 2.39
N ASP A 82 -37.64 -16.47 2.29
CA ASP A 82 -38.80 -17.05 2.99
C ASP A 82 -40.08 -16.50 2.32
N MET A 83 -40.78 -17.47 1.71
CA MET A 83 -42.19 -17.58 1.30
C MET A 83 -43.02 -16.34 0.89
#